data_AF-A0A1A9C6D1-F1
#
_entry.id   AF-A0A1A9C6D1-F1
#
_cell.length_a   1.000
_cell.length_b   1.000
_cell.length_c   1.000
_cell.angle_alpha   90.00
_cell.angle_beta   90.00
_cell.angle_gamma   90.00
#
_symmetry.space_group_name_H-M   'P 1'
#
loop_
_entity.id
_entity.type
_entity.pdbx_description
1 polymer ?
#
loop_
_entity_poly.entity_id
_entity_poly.type
_entity_poly.pdbx_seq_one_letter_code
_entity_poly.pdbx_strand_id
1 'polypeptide(L)'
;MRGAFDDVPLTTLFPRLSPADVESLEQTARAVDAARAHGDKAEWEWALDHVVFPGPQPWTPIVLGLDVIEHADGGDQLEFLLQVVWTDFGQLAVDAAVNVACWCDTDHASHDVDAV
;
A
#
# COMPACT_ATOMS: atom_id res chain seq x y z
N MET A 1 -5.24 0.34 -11.84
CA MET A 1 -5.76 -1.03 -12.05
C MET A 1 -5.91 -1.68 -10.69
N ARG A 2 -6.83 -2.65 -10.53
CA ARG A 2 -7.09 -3.30 -9.24
C ARG A 2 -7.30 -4.81 -9.40
N GLY A 3 -6.96 -5.60 -8.40
CA GLY A 3 -7.09 -7.07 -8.43
C GLY A 3 -6.34 -7.79 -7.32
N ALA A 4 -6.14 -9.10 -7.47
CA ALA A 4 -5.33 -9.87 -6.54
C ALA A 4 -3.83 -9.57 -6.75
N PHE A 5 -3.00 -9.86 -5.74
CA PHE A 5 -1.55 -9.66 -5.88
C PHE A 5 -0.95 -10.45 -7.06
N ASP A 6 -1.47 -11.65 -7.34
CA ASP A 6 -1.02 -12.50 -8.45
C ASP A 6 -1.25 -11.85 -9.84
N ASP A 7 -2.14 -10.86 -9.93
CA ASP A 7 -2.42 -10.10 -11.16
C ASP A 7 -1.46 -8.91 -11.35
N VAL A 8 -0.67 -8.57 -10.33
CA VAL A 8 0.25 -7.43 -10.36
C VAL A 8 1.42 -7.73 -11.30
N PRO A 9 1.67 -6.89 -12.32
CA PRO A 9 2.75 -7.12 -13.27
C PRO A 9 4.10 -6.66 -12.68
N LEU A 10 4.61 -7.37 -11.66
CA LEU A 10 5.78 -6.97 -10.86
C LEU A 10 7.03 -6.66 -11.68
N THR A 11 7.31 -7.42 -12.74
CA THR A 11 8.46 -7.19 -13.63
C THR A 11 8.30 -5.95 -14.49
N THR A 12 7.07 -5.52 -14.75
CA THR A 12 6.78 -4.26 -15.43
C THR A 12 6.86 -3.10 -14.45
N LEU A 13 6.30 -3.24 -13.25
CA LEU A 13 6.30 -2.19 -12.23
C LEU A 13 7.69 -1.92 -11.67
N PHE A 14 8.46 -2.98 -11.44
CA PHE A 14 9.78 -2.93 -10.80
C PHE A 14 10.80 -3.73 -11.61
N PRO A 15 11.25 -3.21 -12.77
CA PRO A 15 12.09 -3.95 -13.72
C PRO A 15 13.49 -4.28 -13.20
N ARG A 16 13.88 -3.76 -12.03
CA ARG A 16 15.18 -3.98 -11.40
C ARG A 16 15.17 -5.02 -10.28
N LEU A 17 14.00 -5.57 -9.93
CA LEU A 17 13.92 -6.62 -8.92
C LEU A 17 14.60 -7.88 -9.42
N SER A 18 15.36 -8.51 -8.54
CA SER A 18 15.86 -9.86 -8.78
C SER A 18 14.73 -10.88 -8.61
N PRO A 19 14.87 -12.12 -9.12
CA PRO A 19 13.90 -13.19 -8.87
C PRO A 19 13.65 -13.45 -7.38
N ALA A 20 14.68 -13.29 -6.53
CA ALA A 20 14.55 -13.46 -5.09
C ALA A 20 13.73 -12.32 -4.45
N ASP A 21 13.85 -11.10 -4.95
CA ASP A 21 13.05 -9.97 -4.47
C ASP A 21 11.57 -10.15 -4.85
N VAL A 22 11.30 -10.63 -6.08
CA VAL A 22 9.95 -10.97 -6.53
C VAL A 22 9.33 -12.05 -5.64
N GLU A 23 10.07 -13.14 -5.39
CA GLU A 23 9.58 -14.21 -4.51
C GLU A 23 9.32 -13.69 -3.08
N SER A 24 10.18 -12.83 -2.55
CA SER A 24 10.01 -12.20 -1.23
C SER A 24 8.75 -11.33 -1.17
N LEU A 25 8.48 -10.54 -2.21
CA LEU A 25 7.26 -9.74 -2.31
C LEU A 25 6.01 -10.61 -2.35
N GLU A 26 6.00 -11.66 -3.16
CA GLU A 26 4.88 -12.59 -3.21
C GLU A 26 4.65 -13.31 -1.87
N GLN A 27 5.71 -13.72 -1.18
CA GLN A 27 5.61 -14.33 0.16
C GLN A 27 5.02 -13.33 1.16
N THR A 28 5.44 -12.08 1.11
CA THR A 28 4.93 -11.01 1.98
C THR A 28 3.46 -10.72 1.69
N ALA A 29 3.08 -10.60 0.42
CA ALA A 29 1.69 -10.39 0.02
C ALA A 29 0.78 -11.54 0.49
N ARG A 30 1.24 -12.80 0.35
CA ARG A 30 0.55 -13.98 0.89
C ARG A 30 0.41 -13.93 2.41
N ALA A 31 1.42 -13.44 3.13
CA ALA A 31 1.35 -13.29 4.59
C ALA A 31 0.33 -12.23 5.00
N VAL A 32 0.25 -11.11 4.27
CA VAL A 32 -0.78 -10.08 4.47
C VAL A 32 -2.17 -10.64 4.23
N ASP A 33 -2.39 -11.32 3.10
CA ASP A 33 -3.66 -11.98 2.79
C ASP A 33 -4.05 -13.00 3.87
N ALA A 34 -3.09 -13.80 4.36
CA ALA A 34 -3.34 -14.81 5.39
C ALA A 34 -3.64 -14.21 6.77
N ALA A 35 -3.11 -13.02 7.07
CA ALA A 35 -3.37 -12.31 8.33
C ALA A 35 -4.82 -11.76 8.40
N ARG A 36 -5.50 -11.61 7.26
CA ARG A 36 -6.91 -11.23 7.19
C ARG A 36 -7.80 -12.40 7.61
N ALA A 37 -8.01 -12.56 8.91
CA ALA A 37 -8.70 -13.71 9.49
C ALA A 37 -10.16 -13.91 9.02
N HIS A 38 -10.86 -12.85 8.58
CA HIS A 38 -12.31 -12.89 8.30
C HIS A 38 -12.77 -12.03 7.10
N GLY A 39 -11.89 -11.69 6.16
CA GLY A 39 -12.23 -10.87 4.99
C GLY A 39 -11.99 -11.55 3.64
N ASP A 40 -12.52 -10.97 2.57
CA ASP A 40 -12.06 -11.25 1.21
C ASP A 40 -10.55 -10.94 1.08
N LYS A 41 -9.89 -11.53 0.08
CA LYS A 41 -8.48 -11.19 -0.22
C LYS A 41 -8.32 -9.68 -0.36
N ALA A 42 -7.15 -9.18 0.04
CA ALA A 42 -6.85 -7.76 -0.07
C ALA A 42 -6.85 -7.36 -1.56
N GLU A 43 -7.55 -6.28 -1.91
CA GLU A 43 -7.53 -5.75 -3.27
C GLU A 43 -6.30 -4.84 -3.42
N TRP A 44 -5.41 -5.22 -4.33
CA TRP A 44 -4.21 -4.46 -4.62
C TRP A 44 -4.48 -3.47 -5.75
N GLU A 45 -3.87 -2.29 -5.68
CA GLU A 45 -3.95 -1.26 -6.70
C GLU A 45 -2.58 -1.02 -7.33
N TRP A 46 -2.54 -0.84 -8.65
CA TRP A 46 -1.29 -0.51 -9.35
C TRP A 46 -1.50 0.43 -10.55
N ALA A 47 -0.47 1.21 -10.86
CA ALA A 47 -0.49 2.24 -11.90
C ALA A 47 0.69 2.05 -12.87
N LEU A 48 0.40 1.61 -14.10
CA LEU A 48 1.43 1.38 -15.14
C LEU A 48 2.05 2.68 -15.67
N ASP A 49 1.30 3.77 -15.59
CA ASP A 49 1.74 5.12 -15.91
C ASP A 49 2.70 5.70 -14.87
N HIS A 50 2.80 5.09 -13.69
CA HIS A 50 3.71 5.53 -12.61
C HIS A 50 4.99 4.67 -12.51
N VAL A 51 5.23 3.75 -13.44
CA VAL A 51 6.46 2.92 -13.45
C VAL A 51 7.73 3.76 -13.57
N VAL A 52 7.63 4.92 -14.21
CA VAL A 52 8.72 5.90 -14.30
C VAL A 52 8.33 7.10 -13.46
N PHE A 53 9.30 7.67 -12.75
CA PHE A 53 9.10 8.89 -11.96
C PHE A 53 8.47 9.99 -12.83
N PRO A 54 7.23 10.44 -12.52
CA PRO A 54 6.52 11.40 -13.34
C PRO A 54 6.99 12.86 -13.11
N GLY A 55 8.06 13.05 -12.34
CA GLY A 55 8.48 14.36 -11.83
C GLY A 55 7.71 14.75 -10.56
N PRO A 56 8.03 15.91 -9.97
CA PRO A 56 7.27 16.44 -8.84
C PRO A 56 5.80 16.65 -9.22
N GLN A 57 4.89 16.14 -8.40
CA GLN A 57 3.45 16.23 -8.58
C GLN A 57 2.82 16.90 -7.35
N PRO A 58 1.65 17.55 -7.48
CA PRO A 58 0.91 18.07 -6.33
C PRO A 58 0.25 16.95 -5.48
N TRP A 59 0.42 15.68 -5.88
CA TRP A 59 -0.06 14.46 -5.21
C TRP A 59 1.05 13.42 -5.26
N THR A 60 1.06 12.48 -4.32
CA THR A 60 2.08 11.42 -4.25
C THR A 60 1.79 10.33 -5.27
N PRO A 61 2.68 10.07 -6.25
CA PRO A 61 2.44 9.03 -7.24
C PRO A 61 2.64 7.63 -6.66
N ILE A 62 1.55 6.85 -6.58
CA ILE A 62 1.53 5.47 -6.10
C ILE A 62 1.80 4.52 -7.26
N VAL A 63 2.79 3.63 -7.12
CA VAL A 63 3.13 2.60 -8.11
C VAL A 63 2.36 1.31 -7.84
N LEU A 64 2.35 0.90 -6.58
CA LEU A 64 1.67 -0.28 -6.05
C LEU A 64 1.13 0.08 -4.67
N GLY A 65 -0.10 -0.30 -4.37
CA GLY A 65 -0.73 -0.01 -3.09
C GLY A 65 -1.68 -1.11 -2.65
N LEU A 66 -1.91 -1.14 -1.35
CA LEU A 66 -2.93 -1.90 -0.68
C LEU A 66 -3.55 -1.01 0.39
N ASP A 67 -4.87 -0.91 0.38
CA ASP A 67 -5.67 -0.28 1.42
C ASP A 67 -6.68 -1.30 1.95
N VAL A 68 -6.59 -1.58 3.26
CA VAL A 68 -7.50 -2.47 3.96
C VAL A 68 -8.25 -1.70 5.03
N ILE A 69 -9.54 -1.51 4.79
CA ILE A 69 -10.43 -0.87 5.74
C ILE A 69 -11.21 -1.92 6.53
N GLU A 70 -10.96 -1.99 7.83
CA GLU A 70 -11.74 -2.77 8.78
C GLU A 70 -12.71 -1.84 9.53
N HIS A 71 -14.00 -2.21 9.52
CA HIS A 71 -15.06 -1.43 10.13
C HIS A 71 -15.62 -2.16 11.36
N ALA A 72 -15.82 -1.43 12.46
CA ALA A 72 -16.71 -1.85 13.53
C ALA A 72 -18.02 -1.08 13.43
N ASP A 73 -19.17 -1.77 13.36
CA ASP A 73 -20.48 -1.12 13.33
C ASP A 73 -20.64 -0.16 14.52
N GLY A 74 -20.79 1.14 14.22
CA GLY A 74 -20.93 2.20 15.22
C GLY A 74 -19.65 2.59 15.96
N GLY A 75 -18.48 2.17 15.48
CA GLY A 75 -17.16 2.48 16.04
C GLY A 75 -16.22 3.17 15.05
N ASP A 76 -14.98 3.35 15.49
CA ASP A 76 -13.90 3.89 14.67
C ASP A 76 -13.62 2.95 13.48
N GLN A 77 -13.22 3.54 12.36
CA GLN A 77 -12.75 2.81 11.19
C GLN A 77 -11.23 2.68 11.26
N LEU A 78 -10.71 1.48 11.05
CA LEU A 78 -9.28 1.19 11.01
C LEU A 78 -8.87 0.94 9.56
N GLU A 79 -7.84 1.64 9.11
CA GLU A 79 -7.25 1.46 7.79
C GLU A 79 -5.82 0.94 7.95
N PHE A 80 -5.47 -0.10 7.19
CA PHE A 80 -4.09 -0.54 7.03
C PHE A 80 -3.66 -0.22 5.62
N LEU A 81 -2.70 0.68 5.49
CA LEU A 81 -2.16 1.13 4.22
C LEU A 81 -0.75 0.57 4.03
N LEU A 82 -0.49 0.00 2.87
CA LEU A 82 0.85 -0.32 2.39
C LEU A 82 1.00 0.19 0.96
N GLN A 83 1.95 1.08 0.71
CA GLN A 83 2.14 1.65 -0.62
C GLN A 83 3.61 1.80 -0.99
N VAL A 84 3.90 1.60 -2.27
CA VAL A 84 5.18 1.96 -2.89
C VAL A 84 4.94 3.22 -3.71
N VAL A 85 5.63 4.29 -3.33
CA VAL A 85 5.40 5.64 -3.86
C VAL A 85 6.68 6.27 -4.38
N TRP A 86 6.55 7.26 -5.25
CA TRP A 86 7.65 8.15 -5.60
C TRP A 86 7.79 9.28 -4.59
N THR A 87 9.02 9.52 -4.12
CA THR A 87 9.39 10.75 -3.42
C THR A 87 9.59 11.90 -4.40
N ASP A 88 9.57 13.14 -3.90
CA ASP A 88 9.85 14.34 -4.70
C ASP A 88 11.24 14.34 -5.36
N PHE A 89 12.16 13.50 -4.86
CA PHE A 89 13.51 13.35 -5.39
C PHE A 89 13.66 12.21 -6.41
N GLY A 90 12.55 11.56 -6.80
CA GLY A 90 12.57 10.45 -7.75
C GLY A 90 13.17 9.17 -7.17
N GLN A 91 13.02 8.96 -5.87
CA GLN A 91 13.33 7.69 -5.21
C GLN A 91 12.03 6.96 -4.88
N LEU A 92 12.05 5.64 -4.87
CA LEU A 92 10.92 4.88 -4.35
C LEU A 92 10.99 4.85 -2.82
N ALA A 93 9.85 5.09 -2.18
CA ALA A 93 9.63 4.87 -0.75
C ALA A 93 8.56 3.79 -0.56
N VAL A 94 8.61 3.13 0.59
CA VAL A 94 7.57 2.21 1.04
C VAL A 94 6.96 2.81 2.29
N ASP A 95 5.67 3.10 2.24
CA ASP A 95 4.93 3.58 3.39
C ASP A 95 4.05 2.44 3.89
N ALA A 96 4.14 2.17 5.20
CA ALA A 96 3.24 1.27 5.90
C ALA A 96 2.62 2.05 7.06
N ALA A 97 1.30 2.16 7.07
CA ALA A 97 0.57 2.96 8.04
C ALA A 97 -0.66 2.22 8.57
N VAL A 98 -1.04 2.59 9.80
CA VAL A 98 -2.32 2.22 10.39
C VAL A 98 -3.03 3.53 10.72
N ASN A 99 -4.15 3.80 10.04
CA ASN A 99 -4.95 5.00 10.27
C ASN A 99 -6.21 4.65 11.05
N VAL A 100 -6.63 5.55 11.94
CA VAL A 100 -7.89 5.45 12.68
C VAL A 100 -8.75 6.65 12.32
N ALA A 101 -9.89 6.39 11.69
CA ALA A 101 -10.92 7.39 11.46
C ALA A 101 -11.98 7.27 12.58
N CYS A 102 -11.84 8.10 13.61
CA CYS A 102 -12.69 8.09 14.80
C CYS A 102 -14.01 8.90 14.69
N TRP A 103 -14.38 9.32 13.46
CA TRP A 103 -15.60 10.05 13.10
C TRP A 103 -15.96 11.26 13.98
N CYS A 104 -15.02 11.77 14.79
CA CYS A 104 -15.24 12.95 15.61
C CYS A 104 -14.87 14.23 14.84
N ASP A 105 -15.35 15.39 15.31
CA ASP A 105 -15.10 16.68 14.65
C ASP A 105 -13.62 17.13 14.71
N THR A 106 -12.79 16.49 15.53
CA THR A 106 -11.38 16.82 15.69
C THR A 106 -10.54 16.01 14.72
N ASP A 107 -9.80 16.69 13.85
CA ASP A 107 -8.77 16.04 13.05
C ASP A 107 -7.60 15.65 13.95
N HIS A 108 -7.37 14.35 14.09
CA HIS A 108 -6.30 13.80 14.91
C HIS A 108 -4.96 13.71 14.14
N ALA A 109 -4.96 13.90 12.83
CA ALA A 109 -3.82 13.70 11.91
C ALA A 109 -3.17 12.29 12.00
N SER A 110 -2.34 11.96 11.01
CA SER A 110 -1.52 10.74 11.03
C SER A 110 -0.36 10.92 12.01
N HIS A 111 -0.13 9.91 12.86
CA HIS A 111 1.04 9.86 13.75
C HIS A 111 2.05 8.87 13.20
N ASP A 112 3.30 9.31 13.00
CA ASP A 112 4.39 8.41 12.63
C ASP A 112 4.68 7.44 13.78
N VAL A 113 4.72 6.13 13.47
CA VAL A 113 5.16 5.11 14.41
C VAL A 113 6.65 4.88 14.18
N ASP A 114 7.47 5.28 15.15
CA ASP A 114 8.91 5.00 15.09
C ASP A 114 9.15 3.49 15.04
N ALA A 115 9.92 3.03 14.04
CA ALA A 115 10.39 1.65 13.99
C ALA A 115 11.40 1.40 15.11
N VAL A 116 11.18 0.34 15.89
CA VAL A 116 12.07 -0.09 17.00
C VAL A 116 13.17 -1.01 16.50
#